data_AF-I0YTJ4-F1
#
_entry.id   AF-I0YTJ4-F1
#
_cell.length_a   1.000
_cell.length_b   1.000
_cell.length_c   1.000
_cell.angle_alpha   90.00
_cell.angle_beta   90.00
_cell.angle_gamma   90.00
#
_symmetry.space_group_name_H-M   'P 1'
#
loop_
_entity.id
_entity.type
_entity.pdbx_description
1 polymer ?
#
loop_
_entity_poly.entity_id
_entity_poly.type
_entity_poly.pdbx_seq_one_letter_code
_entity_poly.pdbx_strand_id
1 'polypeptide(L)'
;MTCPLAASVWDWFAATWAAITGEPPPPRSTDLLLADDQRTWRPASQLGPLWHRLRLATICQLWAAYQHARHQPDAAQSAGAVAARIISSSRKAILGDWRLATINVRNTAGVPSDWLRGRDPKLTREEFTARWCHRDVLCALGAAPDAQLVIHCSAQHPVPLPA
;
A
#
# COMPACT_ATOMS: atom_id res chain seq x y z
N MET A 1 18.05 -8.02 -7.99
CA MET A 1 18.05 -7.45 -6.63
C MET A 1 19.06 -8.21 -5.77
N THR A 2 20.16 -7.56 -5.36
CA THR A 2 21.31 -8.22 -4.69
C THR A 2 21.38 -7.97 -3.17
N CYS A 3 20.72 -6.92 -2.66
CA CYS A 3 20.63 -6.64 -1.24
C CYS A 3 19.72 -7.68 -0.55
N PRO A 4 20.19 -8.43 0.48
CA PRO A 4 19.40 -9.46 1.16
C PRO A 4 18.12 -8.92 1.80
N LEU A 5 18.20 -7.77 2.49
CA LEU A 5 17.05 -7.12 3.11
C LEU A 5 15.97 -6.78 2.07
N ALA A 6 16.38 -6.15 0.96
CA ALA A 6 15.46 -5.78 -0.11
C ALA A 6 14.85 -7.02 -0.78
N ALA A 7 15.63 -8.08 -0.97
CA ALA A 7 15.14 -9.35 -1.53
C ALA A 7 14.08 -10.00 -0.64
N SER A 8 14.34 -10.11 0.68
CA SER A 8 13.37 -10.67 1.62
C SER A 8 12.07 -9.85 1.71
N VAL A 9 12.18 -8.52 1.70
CA VAL A 9 10.99 -7.63 1.66
C VAL A 9 10.25 -7.78 0.33
N TRP A 10 10.96 -7.90 -0.78
CA TRP A 10 10.33 -8.08 -2.10
C TRP A 10 9.60 -9.41 -2.21
N ASP A 11 10.17 -10.50 -1.69
CA ASP A 11 9.54 -11.82 -1.71
C ASP A 11 8.24 -11.82 -0.91
N TRP A 12 8.27 -11.22 0.28
CA TRP A 12 7.06 -11.00 1.08
C TRP A 12 6.05 -10.11 0.35
N PHE A 13 6.50 -9.04 -0.29
CA PHE A 13 5.63 -8.15 -1.07
C PHE A 13 4.97 -8.89 -2.25
N ALA A 14 5.72 -9.73 -2.97
CA ALA A 14 5.21 -10.50 -4.10
C ALA A 14 4.17 -11.54 -3.64
N ALA A 15 4.42 -12.22 -2.53
CA ALA A 15 3.45 -13.12 -1.90
C ALA A 15 2.19 -12.36 -1.42
N THR A 16 2.37 -11.19 -0.82
CA THR A 16 1.30 -10.31 -0.36
C THR A 16 0.44 -9.83 -1.54
N TRP A 17 1.05 -9.44 -2.65
CA TRP A 17 0.35 -9.10 -3.90
C TRP A 17 -0.55 -10.23 -4.36
N ALA A 18 0.00 -11.44 -4.47
CA ALA A 18 -0.76 -12.62 -4.90
C ALA A 18 -1.91 -12.94 -3.93
N ALA A 19 -1.70 -12.80 -2.62
CA ALA A 19 -2.73 -13.02 -1.61
C ALA A 19 -3.88 -12.00 -1.72
N ILE A 20 -3.57 -10.71 -1.94
CA ILE A 20 -4.56 -9.64 -2.07
C ILE A 20 -5.37 -9.77 -3.36
N THR A 21 -4.70 -10.03 -4.47
CA THR A 21 -5.28 -9.89 -5.82
C THR A 21 -5.75 -11.21 -6.40
N GLY A 22 -5.13 -12.32 -6.02
CA GLY A 22 -5.26 -13.59 -6.73
C GLY A 22 -4.44 -13.70 -8.01
N GLU A 23 -3.69 -12.66 -8.37
CA GLU A 23 -2.82 -12.70 -9.54
C GLU A 23 -1.50 -13.43 -9.24
N PRO A 24 -0.80 -13.91 -10.29
CA PRO A 24 0.57 -14.37 -10.13
C PRO A 24 1.45 -13.30 -9.45
N PRO A 25 2.37 -13.71 -8.57
CA PRO A 25 3.27 -12.77 -7.91
C PRO A 25 4.16 -12.03 -8.93
N PRO A 26 4.50 -10.76 -8.69
CA PRO A 26 5.46 -10.04 -9.53
C PRO A 26 6.85 -10.71 -9.48
N PRO A 27 7.57 -10.78 -10.62
CA PRO A 27 8.91 -11.35 -10.65
C PRO A 27 9.88 -10.50 -9.84
N ARG A 28 10.96 -11.12 -9.32
CA ARG A 28 12.03 -10.41 -8.60
C ARG A 28 12.86 -9.56 -9.55
N SER A 29 12.41 -8.34 -9.82
CA SER A 29 13.04 -7.38 -10.73
C SER A 29 13.25 -6.02 -10.06
N THR A 30 14.49 -5.53 -10.10
CA THR A 30 14.83 -4.18 -9.64
C THR A 30 14.22 -3.12 -10.57
N ASP A 31 14.15 -3.40 -11.87
CA ASP A 31 13.57 -2.47 -12.85
C ASP A 31 12.05 -2.35 -12.65
N LEU A 32 11.39 -3.46 -12.33
CA LEU A 32 9.97 -3.43 -11.97
C LEU A 32 9.75 -2.65 -10.67
N LEU A 33 10.54 -2.90 -9.63
CA LEU A 33 10.40 -2.20 -8.35
C LEU A 33 10.71 -0.70 -8.46
N LEU A 34 11.76 -0.27 -9.18
CA LEU A 34 12.23 1.12 -9.15
C LEU A 34 11.77 1.96 -10.36
N ALA A 35 11.80 1.38 -11.56
CA ALA A 35 11.41 2.06 -12.80
C ALA A 35 9.98 1.75 -13.26
N ASP A 36 9.32 0.76 -12.64
CA ASP A 36 8.02 0.26 -13.08
C ASP A 36 8.08 -0.25 -14.54
N ASP A 37 9.20 -0.92 -14.90
CA ASP A 37 9.31 -1.53 -16.22
C ASP A 37 8.36 -2.74 -16.31
N GLN A 38 7.20 -2.50 -16.90
CA GLN A 38 6.10 -3.46 -17.04
C GLN A 38 6.14 -4.25 -18.37
N ARG A 39 7.26 -4.23 -19.11
CA ARG A 39 7.35 -4.94 -20.40
C ARG A 39 7.20 -6.46 -20.29
N THR A 40 7.73 -7.04 -19.22
CA THR A 40 7.76 -8.50 -19.01
C THR A 40 6.69 -9.00 -18.03
N TRP A 41 6.22 -8.13 -17.17
CA TRP A 41 5.14 -8.40 -16.22
C TRP A 41 4.36 -7.13 -15.96
N ARG A 42 3.03 -7.22 -15.91
CA ARG A 42 2.16 -6.10 -15.57
C ARG A 42 0.96 -6.60 -14.75
N PRO A 43 0.48 -5.81 -13.77
CA PRO A 43 -0.77 -6.14 -13.11
C PRO A 43 -1.93 -6.00 -14.10
N ALA A 44 -3.07 -6.66 -13.86
CA ALA A 44 -4.27 -6.33 -14.64
C ALA A 44 -4.62 -4.84 -14.51
N SER A 45 -5.23 -4.28 -15.55
CA SER A 45 -5.48 -2.84 -15.67
C SER A 45 -6.23 -2.25 -14.47
N GLN A 46 -7.20 -2.99 -13.92
CA GLN A 46 -7.96 -2.57 -12.74
C GLN A 46 -7.13 -2.55 -11.45
N LEU A 47 -6.02 -3.30 -11.39
CA LEU A 47 -5.12 -3.38 -10.24
C LEU A 47 -3.94 -2.41 -10.33
N GLY A 48 -3.75 -1.72 -11.46
CA GLY A 48 -2.71 -0.72 -11.65
C GLY A 48 -2.65 0.32 -10.51
N PRO A 49 -3.78 0.92 -10.08
CA PRO A 49 -3.78 1.87 -8.97
C PRO A 49 -3.36 1.26 -7.62
N LEU A 50 -3.67 -0.02 -7.37
CA LEU A 50 -3.25 -0.72 -6.16
C LEU A 50 -1.75 -1.03 -6.22
N TRP A 51 -1.28 -1.53 -7.38
CA TRP A 51 0.13 -1.80 -7.66
C TRP A 51 1.00 -0.60 -7.34
N HIS A 52 0.69 0.56 -7.91
CA HIS A 52 1.45 1.79 -7.70
C HIS A 52 1.52 2.16 -6.22
N ARG A 53 0.41 2.08 -5.49
CA ARG A 53 0.37 2.43 -4.06
C ARG A 53 1.25 1.52 -3.22
N LEU A 54 1.08 0.21 -3.37
CA LEU A 54 1.85 -0.75 -2.58
C LEU A 54 3.33 -0.72 -2.97
N ARG A 55 3.64 -0.62 -4.27
CA ARG A 55 5.01 -0.47 -4.79
C ARG A 55 5.69 0.78 -4.22
N LEU A 56 5.04 1.95 -4.29
CA LEU A 56 5.60 3.19 -3.75
C LEU A 56 5.78 3.12 -2.23
N ALA A 57 4.83 2.52 -1.50
CA ALA A 57 4.99 2.29 -0.06
C ALA A 57 6.22 1.43 0.22
N THR A 58 6.44 0.36 -0.54
CA THR A 58 7.63 -0.50 -0.44
C THR A 58 8.91 0.28 -0.71
N ILE A 59 8.99 1.06 -1.79
CA ILE A 59 10.15 1.90 -2.12
C ILE A 59 10.45 2.87 -0.96
N CYS A 60 9.43 3.58 -0.48
CA CYS A 60 9.58 4.54 0.61
C CYS A 60 10.12 3.90 1.89
N GLN A 61 9.65 2.70 2.25
CA GLN A 61 10.12 2.03 3.47
C GLN A 61 11.50 1.39 3.33
N LEU A 62 11.87 0.92 2.14
CA LEU A 62 13.23 0.48 1.83
C LEU A 62 14.21 1.66 1.86
N TRP A 63 13.82 2.81 1.30
CA TRP A 63 14.59 4.04 1.40
C TRP A 63 14.75 4.50 2.85
N ALA A 64 13.69 4.48 3.65
CA ALA A 64 13.78 4.81 5.07
C ALA A 64 14.71 3.86 5.84
N ALA A 65 14.70 2.57 5.54
CA ALA A 65 15.62 1.59 6.13
C ALA A 65 17.08 1.87 5.75
N TYR A 66 17.33 2.21 4.48
CA TYR A 66 18.64 2.64 4.01
C TYR A 66 19.14 3.89 4.75
N GLN A 67 18.29 4.92 4.87
CA GLN A 67 18.62 6.14 5.60
C GLN A 67 18.91 5.86 7.08
N HIS A 68 18.13 4.99 7.72
CA HIS A 68 18.37 4.60 9.11
C HIS A 68 19.75 3.94 9.29
N ALA A 69 20.11 2.98 8.43
CA ALA A 69 21.41 2.33 8.48
C ALA A 69 22.58 3.31 8.24
N ARG A 70 22.38 4.37 7.46
CA ARG A 70 23.39 5.43 7.30
C ARG A 70 23.63 6.25 8.57
N HIS A 71 22.59 6.47 9.38
CA HIS A 71 22.68 7.27 10.61
C HIS A 71 22.97 6.43 11.85
N GLN A 72 22.63 5.13 11.82
CA GLN A 72 22.81 4.18 12.91
C GLN A 72 23.28 2.83 12.32
N PRO A 73 24.57 2.71 11.94
CA PRO A 73 25.09 1.53 11.26
C PRO A 73 24.99 0.24 12.09
N ASP A 74 25.00 0.36 13.42
CA ASP A 74 24.88 -0.77 14.35
C ASP A 74 23.42 -1.21 14.58
N ALA A 75 22.43 -0.43 14.13
CA ALA A 75 21.02 -0.73 14.27
C ALA A 75 20.51 -1.55 13.08
N ALA A 76 20.72 -2.87 13.13
CA ALA A 76 20.24 -3.79 12.10
C ALA A 76 18.72 -3.71 11.93
N GLN A 77 18.26 -3.49 10.69
CA GLN A 77 16.85 -3.52 10.32
C GLN A 77 16.50 -4.93 9.85
N SER A 78 15.45 -5.54 10.43
CA SER A 78 14.90 -6.80 9.90
C SER A 78 13.94 -6.56 8.74
N ALA A 79 13.79 -7.57 7.88
CA ALA A 79 12.80 -7.52 6.80
C ALA A 79 11.39 -7.39 7.36
N GLY A 80 11.08 -8.09 8.47
CA GLY A 80 9.81 -7.99 9.17
C GLY A 80 9.48 -6.58 9.65
N ALA A 81 10.47 -5.84 10.17
CA ALA A 81 10.27 -4.45 10.59
C ALA A 81 9.95 -3.52 9.40
N VAL A 82 10.61 -3.71 8.26
CA VAL A 82 10.31 -2.96 7.03
C VAL A 82 8.90 -3.30 6.53
N ALA A 83 8.55 -4.58 6.45
CA ALA A 83 7.23 -5.05 6.02
C ALA A 83 6.10 -4.54 6.94
N ALA A 84 6.31 -4.52 8.26
CA ALA A 84 5.37 -3.93 9.21
C ALA A 84 5.12 -2.44 8.95
N ARG A 85 6.16 -1.68 8.61
CA ARG A 85 6.01 -0.27 8.22
C ARG A 85 5.26 -0.11 6.91
N ILE A 86 5.47 -1.00 5.94
CA ILE A 86 4.71 -1.01 4.67
C ILE A 86 3.22 -1.22 4.98
N ILE A 87 2.86 -2.22 5.79
CA ILE A 87 1.47 -2.45 6.21
C ILE A 87 0.89 -1.24 6.96
N SER A 88 1.67 -0.64 7.87
CA SER A 88 1.24 0.56 8.61
C SER A 88 0.97 1.74 7.66
N SER A 89 1.83 1.97 6.67
CA SER A 89 1.64 2.97 5.62
C SER A 89 0.41 2.70 4.77
N SER A 90 0.19 1.44 4.35
CA SER A 90 -0.99 1.05 3.59
C SER A 90 -2.28 1.25 4.40
N ARG A 91 -2.29 0.87 5.68
CA ARG A 91 -3.42 1.12 6.59
C ARG A 91 -3.74 2.61 6.72
N LYS A 92 -2.72 3.47 6.86
CA LYS A 92 -2.90 4.93 6.90
C LYS A 92 -3.49 5.45 5.58
N ALA A 93 -3.05 4.93 4.44
CA ALA A 93 -3.58 5.30 3.13
C ALA A 93 -5.05 4.87 2.96
N ILE A 94 -5.40 3.65 3.36
CA ILE A 94 -6.78 3.14 3.36
C ILE A 94 -7.68 4.04 4.22
N LEU A 95 -7.26 4.35 5.45
CA LEU A 95 -8.01 5.22 6.35
C LEU A 95 -8.15 6.65 5.79
N GLY A 96 -7.11 7.16 5.14
CA GLY A 96 -7.14 8.45 4.46
C GLY A 96 -8.16 8.49 3.33
N ASP A 97 -8.12 7.52 2.42
CA ASP A 97 -9.06 7.40 1.30
C ASP A 97 -10.49 7.15 1.81
N TRP A 98 -10.69 6.38 2.88
CA TRP A 98 -12.01 6.19 3.49
C TRP A 98 -12.58 7.50 4.05
N ARG A 99 -11.72 8.34 4.64
CA ARG A 99 -12.12 9.67 5.10
C ARG A 99 -12.55 10.56 3.92
N LEU A 100 -11.87 10.48 2.78
CA LEU A 100 -12.29 11.17 1.54
C LEU A 100 -13.64 10.65 1.02
N ALA A 101 -13.90 9.36 1.18
CA ALA A 101 -15.13 8.71 0.74
C ALA A 101 -16.36 9.01 1.62
N THR A 102 -16.14 9.39 2.88
CA THR A 102 -17.21 9.56 3.88
C THR A 102 -17.41 11.00 4.31
N ILE A 103 -16.39 11.85 4.23
CA ILE A 103 -16.43 13.24 4.69
C ILE A 103 -16.19 14.17 3.53
N ASN A 104 -16.99 15.23 3.43
CA ASN A 104 -16.65 16.35 2.56
C ASN A 104 -15.46 17.11 3.15
N VAL A 105 -14.25 16.87 2.63
CA VAL A 105 -13.01 17.49 3.11
C VAL A 105 -13.03 19.01 3.07
N ARG A 106 -13.84 19.61 2.17
CA ARG A 106 -14.05 21.07 2.12
C ARG A 106 -14.62 21.64 3.41
N ASN A 107 -15.27 20.81 4.22
CA ASN A 107 -15.88 21.17 5.49
C ASN A 107 -14.97 20.81 6.69
N THR A 108 -13.73 20.35 6.45
CA THR A 108 -12.77 20.05 7.51
C THR A 108 -12.07 21.33 7.96
N ALA A 109 -12.05 21.60 9.26
CA ALA A 109 -11.41 22.77 9.83
C ALA A 109 -9.92 22.85 9.42
N GLY A 110 -9.46 24.03 9.01
CA GLY A 110 -8.06 24.30 8.67
C GLY A 110 -7.66 24.01 7.23
N VAL A 111 -8.60 23.70 6.32
CA VAL A 111 -8.32 23.56 4.87
C VAL A 111 -8.80 24.81 4.12
N PRO A 112 -7.89 25.67 3.63
CA PRO A 112 -8.27 26.79 2.76
C PRO A 112 -8.90 26.29 1.46
N SER A 113 -10.03 26.87 1.07
CA SER A 113 -10.75 26.50 -0.16
C SER A 113 -9.89 26.64 -1.42
N ASP A 114 -8.95 27.60 -1.43
CA ASP A 114 -8.03 27.84 -2.54
C ASP A 114 -7.06 26.67 -2.78
N TRP A 115 -6.76 25.84 -1.77
CA TRP A 115 -5.94 24.64 -1.94
C TRP A 115 -6.62 23.56 -2.79
N LEU A 116 -7.94 23.65 -2.93
CA LEU A 116 -8.77 22.70 -3.65
C LEU A 116 -9.25 23.25 -5.00
N ARG A 117 -8.78 24.44 -5.41
CA ARG A 117 -9.17 25.05 -6.68
C ARG A 117 -8.76 24.14 -7.84
N GLY A 118 -9.73 23.73 -8.66
CA GLY A 118 -9.51 22.82 -9.79
C GLY A 118 -9.32 21.34 -9.40
N ARG A 119 -9.51 20.97 -8.13
CA ARG A 119 -9.49 19.56 -7.67
C ARG A 119 -10.81 19.21 -6.99
N ASP A 120 -11.41 18.09 -7.39
CA ASP A 120 -12.47 17.49 -6.58
C ASP A 120 -11.84 16.52 -5.58
N PRO A 121 -11.83 16.82 -4.26
CA PRO A 121 -11.25 15.92 -3.26
C PRO A 121 -12.17 14.72 -2.93
N LYS A 122 -13.28 14.56 -3.66
CA LYS A 122 -14.23 13.48 -3.45
C LYS A 122 -13.69 12.19 -4.04
N LEU A 123 -13.69 11.16 -3.20
CA LEU A 123 -13.64 9.77 -3.62
C LEU A 123 -15.05 9.22 -3.42
N THR A 124 -15.65 8.51 -4.37
CA THR A 124 -16.92 7.84 -4.08
C THR A 124 -16.68 6.54 -3.29
N ARG A 125 -17.73 6.01 -2.65
CA ARG A 125 -17.63 4.72 -1.95
C ARG A 125 -17.35 3.58 -2.93
N GLU A 126 -17.87 3.66 -4.16
CA GLU A 126 -17.62 2.71 -5.23
C GLU A 126 -16.15 2.77 -5.67
N GLU A 127 -15.60 3.97 -5.85
CA GLU A 127 -14.19 4.17 -6.18
C GLU A 127 -13.25 3.70 -5.06
N PHE A 128 -13.64 3.89 -3.79
CA PHE A 128 -12.93 3.34 -2.66
C PHE A 128 -12.93 1.81 -2.69
N THR A 129 -14.10 1.20 -2.86
CA THR A 129 -14.26 -0.27 -2.92
C THR A 129 -13.41 -0.86 -4.05
N ALA A 130 -13.50 -0.28 -5.25
CA ALA A 130 -12.76 -0.72 -6.42
C ALA A 130 -11.23 -0.60 -6.27
N ARG A 131 -10.77 0.27 -5.36
CA ARG A 131 -9.36 0.54 -5.13
C ARG A 131 -8.74 -0.30 -4.00
N TRP A 132 -9.51 -0.63 -2.97
CA TRP A 132 -8.96 -1.20 -1.72
C TRP A 132 -9.60 -2.53 -1.32
N CYS A 133 -10.88 -2.76 -1.60
CA CYS A 133 -11.62 -3.96 -1.19
C CYS A 133 -11.42 -5.13 -2.16
N HIS A 134 -10.18 -5.35 -2.61
CA HIS A 134 -9.87 -6.50 -3.44
C HIS A 134 -9.96 -7.77 -2.62
N ARG A 135 -10.95 -8.61 -2.95
CA ARG A 135 -11.23 -9.90 -2.31
C ARG A 135 -11.37 -9.83 -0.79
N ASP A 136 -11.70 -8.64 -0.25
CA ASP A 136 -11.78 -8.34 1.18
C ASP A 136 -10.51 -8.66 1.98
N VAL A 137 -9.34 -8.68 1.31
CA VAL A 137 -8.08 -9.11 1.94
C VAL A 137 -7.45 -7.99 2.77
N LEU A 138 -7.38 -6.77 2.24
CA LEU A 138 -6.82 -5.62 2.96
C LEU A 138 -7.84 -4.99 3.91
N CYS A 139 -9.04 -4.79 3.39
CA CYS A 139 -10.19 -4.25 4.10
C CYS A 139 -11.48 -4.63 3.39
N ALA A 140 -12.58 -4.61 4.13
CA ALA A 140 -13.93 -4.87 3.64
C ALA A 140 -14.88 -3.74 4.04
N LEU A 141 -15.93 -3.57 3.25
CA LEU A 141 -17.09 -2.75 3.59
C LEU A 141 -18.30 -3.66 3.75
N GLY A 142 -19.06 -3.49 4.83
CA GLY A 142 -20.36 -4.16 4.94
C GLY A 142 -21.34 -3.67 3.87
N ALA A 143 -22.35 -4.48 3.59
CA ALA A 143 -23.36 -4.21 2.57
C ALA A 143 -24.32 -3.05 2.94
N ALA A 144 -24.36 -2.64 4.21
CA ALA A 144 -25.26 -1.60 4.67
C ALA A 144 -24.77 -0.18 4.29
N PRO A 145 -25.68 0.79 4.09
CA PRO A 145 -25.33 2.18 3.75
C PRO A 145 -24.45 2.86 4.82
N ASP A 146 -24.60 2.47 6.08
CA ASP A 146 -23.85 2.92 7.24
C ASP A 146 -22.67 2.00 7.60
N ALA A 147 -22.40 0.98 6.77
CA ALA A 147 -21.40 -0.01 7.12
C ALA A 147 -20.02 0.61 7.33
N GLN A 148 -19.39 0.18 8.40
CA GLN A 148 -18.06 0.63 8.80
C GLN A 148 -16.99 -0.09 7.97
N LEU A 149 -15.88 0.61 7.76
CA LEU A 149 -14.67 0.04 7.21
C LEU A 149 -14.05 -0.94 8.23
N VAL A 150 -13.86 -2.19 7.80
CA VAL A 150 -13.11 -3.19 8.56
C VAL A 150 -11.73 -3.36 7.93
N ILE A 151 -10.66 -3.18 8.70
CA ILE A 151 -9.28 -3.39 8.23
C ILE A 151 -8.81 -4.76 8.68
N HIS A 152 -8.35 -5.58 7.73
CA HIS A 152 -7.88 -6.95 7.99
C HIS A 152 -6.35 -7.06 8.06
N CYS A 153 -5.62 -6.04 7.58
CA CYS A 153 -4.16 -6.03 7.60
C CYS A 153 -3.59 -6.16 9.02
N SER A 154 -2.71 -7.14 9.24
CA SER A 154 -2.03 -7.38 10.51
C SER A 154 -0.61 -7.92 10.29
N ALA A 155 0.10 -8.29 11.37
CA ALA A 155 1.41 -8.93 11.26
C ALA A 155 1.34 -10.37 10.70
N GLN A 156 0.16 -10.99 10.69
CA GLN A 156 -0.04 -12.37 10.22
C GLN A 156 -0.86 -12.46 8.93
N HIS A 157 -1.48 -11.35 8.52
CA HIS A 157 -2.41 -11.31 7.38
C HIS A 157 -2.13 -10.08 6.50
N PRO A 158 -2.08 -10.20 5.16
CA PRO A 158 -2.42 -11.39 4.37
C PRO A 158 -1.32 -12.45 4.25
N VAL A 159 -0.07 -12.07 4.51
CA VAL A 159 1.08 -12.96 4.57
C VAL A 159 1.87 -12.61 5.82
N PRO A 160 2.28 -13.59 6.64
CA PRO A 160 3.11 -13.34 7.82
C PRO A 160 4.34 -12.51 7.46
N LEU A 161 4.69 -11.57 8.35
CA LEU A 161 5.91 -10.77 8.16
C LEU A 161 7.13 -11.69 8.04
N PRO A 162 8.09 -11.37 7.16
CA PRO A 162 9.32 -12.15 7.04
C PRO A 162 10.14 -12.03 8.33
N ALA A 163 10.92 -13.08 8.62
CA ALA A 163 11.83 -13.11 9.77
C ALA A 163 12.84 -11.95 9.76
#